data_AF-A0A5C7VI07-F1
#
_entry.id   AF-A0A5C7VI07-F1
#
_cell.length_a   1.000
_cell.length_b   1.000
_cell.length_c   1.000
_cell.angle_alpha   90.00
_cell.angle_beta   90.00
_cell.angle_gamma   90.00
#
_symmetry.space_group_name_H-M   'P 1'
#
loop_
_entity.id
_entity.type
_entity.pdbx_description
1 polymer ?
#
loop_
_entity_poly.entity_id
_entity_poly.type
_entity_poly.pdbx_seq_one_letter_code
_entity_poly.pdbx_strand_id
1 'polypeptide(L)'
;FYERFFNFREVRYFDIEGKLTGLKSKAMTSPCGKIRIPINESSDDKSQIAEYLDLYRGEGIQHVALGTTDIYATVQGMKTGGVDFQDTIDTYFDLIDKRLPQHGENVDELRRLRILIDGATHLGADNELLLQIFTKEVIGPIFFELIQRKGNEGFGEGNFKALFESIELDQIRRGVLKDESAPASA
;
A
#
# COMPACT_ATOMS: atom_id res chain seq x y z
N PHE A 1 7.00 -12.94 -18.63
CA PHE A 1 8.15 -12.17 -19.16
C PHE A 1 9.36 -12.23 -18.21
N TYR A 2 9.24 -11.70 -16.98
CA TYR A 2 10.37 -11.61 -16.02
C TYR A 2 10.98 -12.97 -15.63
N GLU A 3 10.19 -14.01 -15.43
CA GLU A 3 10.71 -15.35 -15.11
C GLU A 3 11.56 -15.90 -16.27
N ARG A 4 10.99 -15.91 -17.48
CA ARG A 4 11.62 -16.51 -18.67
C ARG A 4 12.93 -15.84 -19.07
N PHE A 5 12.99 -14.50 -19.03
CA PHE A 5 14.13 -13.75 -19.58
C PHE A 5 15.11 -13.24 -18.52
N PHE A 6 14.66 -13.05 -17.28
CA PHE A 6 15.47 -12.45 -16.21
C PHE A 6 15.56 -13.32 -14.96
N ASN A 7 15.01 -14.55 -15.01
CA ASN A 7 15.04 -15.53 -13.93
C ASN A 7 14.42 -15.01 -12.63
N PHE A 8 13.46 -14.09 -12.72
CA PHE A 8 12.68 -13.69 -11.54
C PHE A 8 11.89 -14.90 -11.02
N ARG A 9 11.56 -14.87 -9.73
CA ARG A 9 10.71 -15.86 -9.09
C ARG A 9 9.49 -15.18 -8.49
N GLU A 10 8.34 -15.80 -8.67
CA GLU A 10 7.15 -15.48 -7.87
C GLU A 10 7.45 -15.89 -6.42
N VAL A 11 7.53 -14.91 -5.51
CA VAL A 11 7.79 -15.16 -4.09
C VAL A 11 6.52 -15.17 -3.26
N ARG A 12 5.45 -14.55 -3.77
CA ARG A 12 4.15 -14.50 -3.12
C ARG A 12 3.05 -14.19 -4.14
N TYR A 13 1.90 -14.81 -3.94
CA TYR A 13 0.66 -14.51 -4.64
C TYR A 13 -0.34 -13.93 -3.63
N PHE A 14 -1.08 -12.92 -4.07
CA PHE A 14 -2.17 -12.32 -3.30
C PHE A 14 -3.44 -12.33 -4.15
N ASP A 15 -4.53 -12.74 -3.53
CA ASP A 15 -5.89 -12.60 -4.05
C ASP A 15 -6.65 -11.76 -3.03
N ILE A 16 -6.93 -10.50 -3.38
CA ILE A 16 -7.50 -9.55 -2.42
C ILE A 16 -8.88 -9.15 -2.89
N GLU A 17 -9.82 -9.37 -1.99
CA GLU A 17 -11.19 -8.88 -2.10
C GLU A 17 -11.37 -7.74 -1.09
N GLY A 18 -11.67 -6.55 -1.59
CA GLY A 18 -12.20 -5.47 -0.77
C GLY A 18 -13.71 -5.57 -0.62
N LYS A 19 -14.36 -4.43 -0.33
CA LYS A 19 -15.81 -4.43 -0.12
C LYS A 19 -16.59 -4.52 -1.42
N LEU A 20 -16.07 -3.91 -2.47
CA LEU A 20 -16.77 -3.74 -3.74
C LEU A 20 -15.93 -4.21 -4.94
N THR A 21 -14.61 -4.32 -4.78
CA THR A 21 -13.69 -4.67 -5.85
C THR A 21 -12.59 -5.64 -5.38
N GLY A 22 -11.96 -6.34 -6.32
CA GLY A 22 -10.81 -7.20 -6.04
C GLY A 22 -9.61 -6.97 -6.97
N LEU A 23 -8.46 -7.48 -6.54
CA LEU A 23 -7.23 -7.51 -7.33
C LEU A 23 -6.45 -8.81 -7.11
N LYS A 24 -5.70 -9.23 -8.12
CA LYS A 24 -4.69 -10.29 -7.98
C LYS A 24 -3.31 -9.70 -8.14
N SER A 25 -2.40 -10.08 -7.25
CA SER A 25 -1.03 -9.58 -7.27
C SER A 25 -0.02 -10.71 -7.21
N LYS A 26 0.98 -10.64 -8.08
CA LYS A 26 2.15 -11.52 -8.08
C LYS A 26 3.38 -10.72 -7.70
N ALA A 27 3.93 -11.00 -6.54
CA ALA A 27 5.19 -10.39 -6.10
C ALA A 27 6.36 -11.12 -6.75
N MET A 28 6.99 -10.46 -7.72
CA MET A 28 8.15 -10.99 -8.43
C MET A 28 9.45 -10.47 -7.82
N THR A 29 10.42 -11.34 -7.55
CA THR A 29 11.74 -10.95 -7.05
C THR A 29 12.85 -11.41 -7.99
N SER A 30 13.79 -10.52 -8.27
CA SER A 30 14.99 -10.83 -9.05
C SER A 30 15.89 -11.86 -8.37
N PRO A 31 16.74 -12.61 -9.11
CA PRO A 31 17.68 -13.57 -8.55
C PRO A 31 18.62 -13.00 -7.48
N CYS A 32 18.97 -11.71 -7.58
CA CYS A 32 19.86 -11.04 -6.64
C CYS A 32 19.13 -10.43 -5.43
N GLY A 33 17.80 -10.57 -5.35
CA GLY A 33 16.97 -10.05 -4.25
C GLY A 33 16.79 -8.53 -4.22
N LYS A 34 17.41 -7.78 -5.15
CA LYS A 34 17.43 -6.31 -5.12
C LYS A 34 16.21 -5.68 -5.78
N ILE A 35 15.76 -6.26 -6.89
CA ILE A 35 14.60 -5.79 -7.64
C ILE A 35 13.38 -6.61 -7.24
N ARG A 36 12.31 -5.91 -6.87
CA ARG A 36 10.99 -6.45 -6.51
C ARG A 36 9.95 -5.74 -7.36
N ILE A 37 9.09 -6.51 -8.02
CA ILE A 37 8.06 -6.00 -8.94
C ILE A 37 6.75 -6.73 -8.63
N PRO A 38 5.85 -6.13 -7.83
CA PRO A 38 4.46 -6.56 -7.77
C PRO A 38 3.79 -6.34 -9.13
N ILE A 39 3.18 -7.39 -9.68
CA ILE A 39 2.38 -7.33 -10.90
C ILE A 39 0.93 -7.49 -10.50
N ASN A 40 0.14 -6.44 -10.70
CA ASN A 40 -1.28 -6.41 -10.33
C ASN A 40 -2.14 -6.58 -11.58
N GLU A 41 -3.18 -7.39 -11.47
CA GLU A 41 -4.25 -7.51 -12.46
C GLU A 41 -5.60 -7.24 -11.80
N SER A 42 -6.50 -6.66 -12.59
CA SER A 42 -7.87 -6.43 -12.14
C SER A 42 -8.65 -7.74 -12.09
N SER A 43 -9.42 -7.96 -11.02
CA SER A 43 -10.43 -9.02 -11.01
C SER A 43 -11.74 -8.57 -11.67
N ASP A 44 -12.01 -7.25 -11.69
CA ASP A 44 -13.32 -6.69 -12.06
C ASP A 44 -13.19 -5.38 -12.87
N ASP A 45 -14.18 -5.04 -13.69
CA ASP A 45 -14.12 -3.85 -14.57
C ASP A 45 -14.15 -2.49 -13.84
N LYS A 46 -14.42 -2.50 -12.52
CA LYS A 46 -14.52 -1.28 -11.70
C LYS A 46 -13.38 -1.12 -10.69
N SER A 47 -12.40 -2.03 -10.69
CA SER A 47 -11.30 -1.95 -9.73
C SER A 47 -10.40 -0.73 -9.98
N GLN A 48 -9.64 -0.34 -8.96
CA GLN A 48 -8.56 0.65 -9.11
C GLN A 48 -7.55 0.32 -10.22
N ILE A 49 -7.33 -0.97 -10.54
CA ILE A 49 -6.44 -1.37 -11.63
C ILE A 49 -7.10 -1.06 -12.98
N ALA A 50 -8.40 -1.29 -13.12
CA ALA A 50 -9.14 -0.92 -14.32
C ALA A 50 -9.16 0.61 -14.53
N GLU A 51 -9.37 1.40 -13.47
CA GLU A 51 -9.28 2.87 -13.53
C GLU A 51 -7.87 3.32 -13.96
N TYR A 52 -6.82 2.72 -13.39
CA TYR A 52 -5.44 3.00 -13.81
C TYR A 52 -5.24 2.74 -15.31
N LEU A 53 -5.68 1.59 -15.81
CA LEU A 53 -5.49 1.20 -17.22
C LEU A 53 -6.21 2.16 -18.18
N ASP A 54 -7.41 2.62 -17.81
CA ASP A 54 -8.16 3.60 -18.60
C ASP A 54 -7.46 4.97 -18.63
N LEU A 55 -7.11 5.50 -17.45
CA LEU A 55 -6.45 6.80 -17.32
C LEU A 55 -5.05 6.82 -17.95
N TYR A 56 -4.30 5.74 -17.79
CA TYR A 56 -2.95 5.58 -18.35
C TYR A 56 -2.96 5.17 -19.82
N ARG A 57 -4.12 4.71 -20.34
CA ARG A 57 -4.32 4.20 -21.70
C ARG A 57 -3.48 2.95 -22.01
N GLY A 58 -3.39 2.05 -21.05
CA GLY A 58 -2.68 0.78 -21.18
C GLY A 58 -1.91 0.38 -19.92
N GLU A 59 -1.06 -0.64 -20.06
CA GLU A 59 -0.21 -1.15 -19.00
C GLU A 59 0.92 -0.16 -18.64
N GLY A 60 1.33 -0.13 -17.37
CA GLY A 60 2.45 0.69 -16.94
C GLY A 60 2.79 0.54 -15.46
N ILE A 61 3.68 1.41 -14.98
CA ILE A 61 4.09 1.45 -13.58
C ILE A 61 3.12 2.35 -12.82
N GLN A 62 2.32 1.74 -11.92
CA GLN A 62 1.37 2.47 -11.09
C GLN A 62 2.05 3.29 -9.99
N HIS A 63 3.04 2.70 -9.31
CA HIS A 63 3.79 3.41 -8.29
C HIS A 63 5.24 2.96 -8.19
N VAL A 64 6.05 3.81 -7.57
CA VAL A 64 7.45 3.54 -7.24
C VAL A 64 7.66 3.76 -5.74
N ALA A 65 8.20 2.74 -5.07
CA ALA A 65 8.54 2.80 -3.66
C ALA A 65 9.96 3.35 -3.45
N LEU A 66 10.07 4.36 -2.58
CA LEU A 66 11.30 5.07 -2.23
C LEU A 66 11.69 4.72 -0.79
N GLY A 67 12.84 4.09 -0.64
CA GLY A 67 13.37 3.70 0.66
C GLY A 67 13.84 4.91 1.49
N THR A 68 13.53 4.92 2.78
CA THR A 68 14.05 5.90 3.75
C THR A 68 14.48 5.22 5.05
N THR A 69 15.44 5.84 5.74
CA THR A 69 15.90 5.42 7.07
C THR A 69 15.15 6.12 8.22
N ASP A 70 14.42 7.20 7.92
CA ASP A 70 13.57 7.92 8.87
C ASP A 70 12.31 8.41 8.16
N ILE A 71 11.28 7.56 8.19
CA ILE A 71 10.00 7.83 7.53
C ILE A 71 9.26 8.97 8.20
N TYR A 72 9.40 9.17 9.51
CA TYR A 72 8.72 10.25 10.23
C TYR A 72 9.23 11.61 9.76
N ALA A 73 10.56 11.80 9.76
CA ALA A 73 11.17 13.03 9.27
C ALA A 73 10.90 13.25 7.78
N THR A 74 10.99 12.18 6.97
CA THR A 74 10.77 12.24 5.51
C THR A 74 9.35 12.67 5.18
N VAL A 75 8.34 12.03 5.79
CA VAL A 75 6.93 12.34 5.55
C VAL A 75 6.59 13.74 6.05
N GLN A 76 7.08 14.13 7.22
CA GLN A 76 6.88 15.47 7.75
C GLN A 76 7.46 16.53 6.80
N GLY A 77 8.68 16.33 6.31
CA GLY A 77 9.33 17.24 5.36
C GLY A 77 8.58 17.34 4.04
N MET A 78 8.12 16.20 3.49
CA MET A 78 7.35 16.17 2.25
C MET A 78 5.98 16.83 2.39
N LYS A 79 5.27 16.62 3.51
CA LYS A 79 4.02 17.33 3.81
C LYS A 79 4.24 18.84 3.91
N THR A 80 5.29 19.28 4.60
CA THR A 80 5.67 20.71 4.66
C THR A 80 6.01 21.27 3.27
N GLY A 81 6.57 20.44 2.39
CA GLY A 81 6.84 20.77 0.99
C GLY A 81 5.60 20.75 0.07
N GLY A 82 4.41 20.47 0.59
CA GLY A 82 3.16 20.47 -0.17
C GLY A 82 2.82 19.15 -0.87
N VAL A 83 3.46 18.04 -0.50
CA VAL A 83 3.08 16.70 -1.01
C VAL A 83 1.85 16.19 -0.28
N ASP A 84 0.81 15.87 -1.04
CA ASP A 84 -0.39 15.24 -0.54
C ASP A 84 -0.22 13.71 -0.44
N PHE A 85 -0.69 13.16 0.68
CA PHE A 85 -0.70 11.73 0.95
C PHE A 85 -2.12 11.19 0.98
N GLN A 86 -2.26 9.90 0.70
CA GLN A 86 -3.50 9.17 0.90
C GLN A 86 -3.86 9.16 2.39
N ASP A 87 -5.15 9.03 2.68
CA ASP A 87 -5.68 9.01 4.05
C ASP A 87 -5.99 7.58 4.50
N THR A 88 -6.15 7.34 5.79
CA THR A 88 -6.54 6.03 6.31
C THR A 88 -7.45 6.23 7.51
N ILE A 89 -8.46 5.37 7.65
CA ILE A 89 -9.45 5.47 8.72
C ILE A 89 -8.80 5.34 10.10
N ASP A 90 -9.25 6.13 11.07
CA ASP A 90 -8.65 6.17 12.41
C ASP A 90 -8.66 4.81 13.12
N THR A 91 -9.68 3.99 12.85
CA THR A 91 -9.83 2.65 13.41
C THR A 91 -8.70 1.69 13.02
N TYR A 92 -7.96 1.96 11.93
CA TYR A 92 -6.74 1.22 11.62
C TYR A 92 -5.70 1.37 12.74
N PHE A 93 -5.48 2.61 13.20
CA PHE A 93 -4.47 2.92 14.21
C PHE A 93 -4.86 2.40 15.59
N ASP A 94 -6.16 2.40 15.91
CA ASP A 94 -6.68 1.83 17.17
C ASP A 94 -6.39 0.33 17.31
N LEU A 95 -6.16 -0.38 16.20
CA LEU A 95 -5.94 -1.82 16.17
C LEU A 95 -4.46 -2.22 16.11
N ILE A 96 -3.53 -1.26 15.98
CA ILE A 96 -2.09 -1.54 15.82
C ILE A 96 -1.56 -2.34 17.00
N ASP A 97 -1.74 -1.86 18.24
CA ASP A 97 -1.22 -2.53 19.45
C ASP A 97 -1.76 -3.95 19.62
N LYS A 98 -2.99 -4.19 19.14
CA LYS A 98 -3.62 -5.51 19.19
C LYS A 98 -3.04 -6.44 18.13
N ARG A 99 -2.75 -5.94 16.92
CA ARG A 99 -2.18 -6.71 15.81
C ARG A 99 -0.69 -7.00 16.01
N LEU A 100 0.05 -6.01 16.50
CA LEU A 100 1.50 -6.03 16.64
C LEU A 100 1.88 -5.65 18.08
N PRO A 101 1.65 -6.54 19.06
CA PRO A 101 1.97 -6.23 20.44
C PRO A 101 3.47 -5.94 20.60
N GLN A 102 3.82 -4.93 21.40
CA GLN A 102 5.22 -4.55 21.67
C GLN A 102 6.02 -4.15 20.42
N HIS A 103 5.35 -3.61 19.39
CA HIS A 103 6.00 -3.14 18.16
C HIS A 103 7.01 -2.00 18.41
N GLY A 104 6.78 -1.15 19.42
CA GLY A 104 7.73 -0.11 19.83
C GLY A 104 7.74 1.17 18.98
N GLU A 105 6.79 1.32 18.06
CA GLU A 105 6.57 2.58 17.33
C GLU A 105 5.63 3.51 18.11
N ASN A 106 5.70 4.81 17.84
CA ASN A 106 4.77 5.78 18.41
C ASN A 106 3.48 5.81 17.57
N VAL A 107 2.43 5.16 18.07
CA VAL A 107 1.12 5.06 17.40
C VAL A 107 0.50 6.43 17.13
N ASP A 108 0.69 7.41 18.02
CA ASP A 108 0.15 8.76 17.82
C ASP A 108 0.84 9.47 16.65
N GLU A 109 2.15 9.29 16.49
CA GLU A 109 2.89 9.83 15.34
C GLU A 109 2.54 9.11 14.03
N LEU A 110 2.39 7.78 14.07
CA LEU A 110 1.89 7.00 12.93
C LEU A 110 0.52 7.52 12.50
N ARG A 111 -0.40 7.74 13.46
CA ARG A 111 -1.74 8.28 13.22
C ARG A 111 -1.69 9.69 12.65
N ARG A 112 -0.91 10.59 13.25
CA ARG A 112 -0.76 11.99 12.82
C ARG A 112 -0.24 12.09 11.39
N LEU A 113 0.72 11.25 11.03
CA LEU A 113 1.34 11.26 9.71
C LEU A 113 0.64 10.35 8.69
N ARG A 114 -0.31 9.51 9.13
CA ARG A 114 -0.98 8.46 8.34
C ARG A 114 -0.01 7.38 7.82
N ILE A 115 1.01 7.05 8.62
CA ILE A 115 1.99 6.00 8.28
C ILE A 115 1.45 4.64 8.71
N LEU A 116 1.39 3.70 7.78
CA LEU A 116 0.96 2.32 7.99
C LEU A 116 2.11 1.48 8.55
N ILE A 117 1.78 0.50 9.39
CA ILE A 117 2.72 -0.45 10.00
C ILE A 117 2.25 -1.89 9.77
N ASP A 118 3.19 -2.74 9.35
CA ASP A 118 3.00 -4.18 9.29
C ASP A 118 4.27 -4.91 9.72
N GLY A 119 4.18 -6.23 9.87
CA GLY A 119 5.34 -7.08 10.14
C GLY A 119 5.11 -8.12 11.21
N ALA A 120 6.18 -8.47 11.92
CA ALA A 120 6.17 -9.44 13.00
C ALA A 120 6.86 -8.87 14.24
N THR A 121 6.30 -9.20 15.41
CA THR A 121 6.86 -8.86 16.72
C THR A 121 7.32 -10.15 17.40
N HIS A 122 8.43 -10.06 18.12
CA HIS A 122 9.08 -11.24 18.71
C HIS A 122 9.41 -11.00 20.19
N LEU A 123 9.08 -11.97 21.03
CA LEU A 123 9.50 -11.97 22.43
C LEU A 123 10.99 -12.32 22.51
N GLY A 124 11.84 -11.34 22.88
CA GLY A 124 13.27 -11.55 23.11
C GLY A 124 14.15 -11.55 21.85
N ALA A 125 13.63 -11.07 20.72
CA ALA A 125 14.39 -10.82 19.50
C ALA A 125 13.94 -9.48 18.88
N ASP A 126 14.70 -8.99 17.90
CA ASP A 126 14.36 -7.75 17.20
C ASP A 126 13.07 -7.93 16.39
N ASN A 127 12.19 -6.92 16.42
CA ASN A 127 10.98 -6.91 15.62
C ASN A 127 11.31 -6.75 14.13
N GLU A 128 10.51 -7.38 13.26
CA GLU A 128 10.61 -7.25 11.81
C GLU A 128 9.44 -6.40 11.28
N LEU A 129 9.61 -5.08 11.30
CA LEU A 129 8.58 -4.11 10.96
C LEU A 129 8.78 -3.50 9.57
N LEU A 130 7.65 -3.09 8.98
CA LEU A 130 7.57 -2.40 7.71
C LEU A 130 6.66 -1.18 7.86
N LEU A 131 7.22 0.01 7.63
CA LEU A 131 6.48 1.26 7.64
C LEU A 131 6.29 1.77 6.22
N GLN A 132 5.06 2.13 5.86
CA GLN A 132 4.70 2.53 4.51
C GLN A 132 3.71 3.70 4.51
N ILE A 133 3.80 4.57 3.52
CA ILE A 133 2.79 5.59 3.24
C ILE A 133 2.82 5.94 1.75
N PHE A 134 1.65 6.31 1.22
CA PHE A 134 1.44 6.51 -0.21
C PHE A 134 1.03 7.95 -0.49
N THR A 135 1.62 8.55 -1.52
CA THR A 135 1.18 9.86 -2.01
C THR A 135 -0.17 9.72 -2.69
N LYS A 136 -0.90 10.83 -2.84
CA LYS A 136 -1.91 10.90 -3.91
C LYS A 136 -1.24 10.79 -5.28
N GLU A 137 -2.04 10.68 -6.33
CA GLU A 137 -1.55 10.68 -7.70
C GLU A 137 -0.80 11.99 -8.01
N VAL A 138 0.39 11.85 -8.60
CA VAL A 138 1.31 12.96 -8.89
C VAL A 138 1.47 13.18 -10.38
N ILE A 139 1.45 12.10 -11.18
CA ILE A 139 1.65 12.14 -12.63
C ILE A 139 0.58 11.28 -13.32
N GLY A 140 -0.52 11.89 -13.75
CA GLY A 140 -1.67 11.12 -14.24
C GLY A 140 -2.16 10.18 -13.12
N PRO A 141 -2.32 8.87 -13.36
CA PRO A 141 -2.70 7.91 -12.31
C PRO A 141 -1.50 7.33 -11.53
N ILE A 142 -0.28 7.87 -11.69
CA ILE A 142 0.93 7.39 -11.01
C ILE A 142 1.09 8.07 -9.65
N PHE A 143 1.37 7.29 -8.61
CA PHE A 143 1.70 7.77 -7.27
C PHE A 143 3.04 7.21 -6.77
N PHE A 144 3.49 7.65 -5.59
CA PHE A 144 4.73 7.20 -4.98
C PHE A 144 4.47 6.61 -3.60
N GLU A 145 5.32 5.67 -3.21
CA GLU A 145 5.34 5.09 -1.86
C GLU A 145 6.63 5.51 -1.16
N LEU A 146 6.54 5.85 0.12
CA LEU A 146 7.69 5.91 1.01
C LEU A 146 7.68 4.68 1.90
N ILE A 147 8.82 4.01 1.97
CA ILE A 147 8.96 2.75 2.71
C ILE A 147 10.18 2.79 3.62
N GLN A 148 10.01 2.39 4.88
CA GLN A 148 11.11 2.12 5.80
C GLN A 148 11.03 0.67 6.27
N ARG A 149 12.10 -0.08 5.99
CA ARG A 149 12.28 -1.46 6.44
C ARG A 149 13.03 -1.47 7.76
N LYS A 150 12.45 -2.10 8.77
CA LYS A 150 13.07 -2.37 10.06
C LYS A 150 13.14 -3.89 10.25
N GLY A 151 14.06 -4.54 9.55
CA GLY A 151 14.21 -6.01 9.53
C GLY A 151 13.28 -6.75 8.55
N ASN A 152 12.12 -6.18 8.20
CA ASN A 152 11.20 -6.82 7.26
C ASN A 152 11.60 -6.59 5.78
N GLU A 153 11.98 -7.67 5.09
CA GLU A 153 12.36 -7.66 3.66
C GLU A 153 11.21 -8.04 2.70
N GLY A 154 10.00 -8.22 3.24
CA GLY A 154 8.78 -8.60 2.52
C GLY A 154 7.99 -7.42 1.96
N PHE A 155 6.69 -7.62 1.75
CA PHE A 155 5.80 -6.63 1.09
C PHE A 155 4.74 -6.01 2.02
N GLY A 156 4.56 -6.53 3.24
CA GLY A 156 3.56 -6.05 4.19
C GLY A 156 2.11 -6.27 3.72
N GLU A 157 1.60 -7.49 3.86
CA GLU A 157 0.25 -7.85 3.40
C GLU A 157 -0.86 -7.00 4.05
N GLY A 158 -0.74 -6.72 5.35
CA GLY A 158 -1.68 -5.89 6.08
C GLY A 158 -1.63 -4.42 5.64
N ASN A 159 -0.45 -3.92 5.27
CA ASN A 159 -0.30 -2.58 4.70
C ASN A 159 -0.89 -2.51 3.29
N PHE A 160 -0.67 -3.53 2.48
CA PHE A 160 -1.23 -3.61 1.14
C PHE A 160 -2.77 -3.67 1.16
N LYS A 161 -3.38 -4.42 2.09
CA LYS A 161 -4.83 -4.39 2.29
C LYS A 161 -5.33 -3.02 2.75
N ALA A 162 -4.65 -2.38 3.71
CA ALA A 162 -5.04 -1.05 4.17
C ALA A 162 -4.92 0.03 3.06
N LEU A 163 -3.89 -0.06 2.22
CA LEU A 163 -3.78 0.74 1.00
C LEU A 163 -4.97 0.50 0.07
N PHE A 164 -5.30 -0.76 -0.19
CA PHE A 164 -6.41 -1.12 -1.06
C PHE A 164 -7.73 -0.49 -0.58
N GLU A 165 -8.04 -0.64 0.71
CA GLU A 165 -9.24 -0.07 1.32
C GLU A 165 -9.22 1.47 1.28
N SER A 166 -8.06 2.10 1.44
CA SER A 166 -7.93 3.57 1.33
C SER A 166 -8.25 4.08 -0.08
N ILE A 167 -7.71 3.43 -1.12
CA ILE A 167 -7.99 3.81 -2.52
C ILE A 167 -9.46 3.53 -2.87
N GLU A 168 -10.01 2.39 -2.44
CA GLU A 168 -11.44 2.08 -2.65
C GLU A 168 -12.34 3.16 -2.01
N LEU A 169 -12.02 3.60 -0.79
CA LEU A 169 -12.73 4.70 -0.13
C LEU A 169 -12.62 6.02 -0.91
N ASP A 170 -11.46 6.32 -1.50
CA ASP A 170 -11.28 7.51 -2.33
C ASP A 170 -12.10 7.43 -3.64
N GLN A 171 -12.13 6.27 -4.31
CA GLN A 171 -12.97 6.05 -5.49
C GLN A 171 -14.45 6.25 -5.19
N ILE A 172 -14.92 5.81 -4.00
CA ILE A 172 -16.28 6.06 -3.53
C ILE A 172 -16.51 7.56 -3.30
N ARG A 173 -15.58 8.25 -2.64
CA ARG A 173 -15.67 9.71 -2.39
C ARG A 173 -15.71 10.52 -3.68
N ARG A 174 -14.95 10.10 -4.71
CA ARG A 174 -14.94 10.71 -6.05
C ARG A 174 -16.16 10.30 -6.91
N GLY A 175 -16.96 9.33 -6.47
CA GLY A 175 -18.11 8.81 -7.20
C GLY A 175 -17.76 7.90 -8.38
N VAL A 176 -16.49 7.48 -8.49
CA VAL A 176 -16.01 6.51 -9.49
C VAL A 176 -16.59 5.13 -9.18
N LEU A 177 -16.63 4.78 -7.89
CA LEU A 177 -17.24 3.56 -7.38
C LEU A 177 -18.54 3.90 -6.64
N LYS A 178 -19.63 3.20 -6.95
CA LYS A 178 -20.92 3.36 -6.27
C LYS A 178 -21.10 2.22 -5.28
N ASP A 179 -21.28 2.57 -4.01
CA ASP A 179 -21.72 1.60 -3.00
C ASP A 179 -23.25 1.44 -3.09
N GLU A 180 -23.70 0.39 -3.75
CA GLU A 180 -25.14 0.07 -3.87
C GLU A 180 -25.76 -0.43 -2.55
N SER A 181 -24.96 -0.62 -1.50
CA SER A 181 -25.43 -1.02 -0.17
C SER A 181 -25.75 0.16 0.76
N ALA A 182 -25.37 1.39 0.39
CA ALA A 182 -25.75 2.60 1.10
C ALA A 182 -27.20 2.98 0.75
N PRO A 183 -28.11 3.16 1.74
CA PRO A 183 -29.46 3.64 1.44
C PRO A 183 -29.35 5.00 0.76
N ALA A 184 -30.06 5.18 -0.36
CA ALA A 184 -30.11 6.45 -1.07
C ALA A 184 -30.49 7.55 -0.06
N SER A 185 -29.60 8.52 0.12
CA SER A 185 -29.90 9.71 0.92
C SER A 185 -31.08 10.42 0.26
N ALA A 186 -32.22 10.43 0.97
CA ALA A 186 -33.41 11.18 0.61
C ALA A 186 -33.19 12.70 0.72
#